data_AF-A0A8T8HUE0-F1
#
_entry.id   AF-A0A8T8HUE0-F1
#
_cell.length_a   1.000
_cell.length_b   1.000
_cell.length_c   1.000
_cell.angle_alpha   90.00
_cell.angle_beta   90.00
_cell.angle_gamma   90.00
#
_symmetry.space_group_name_H-M   'P 1'
#
loop_
_entity.id
_entity.type
_entity.pdbx_description
1 polymer ?
#
loop_
_entity_poly.entity_id
_entity_poly.type
_entity_poly.pdbx_seq_one_letter_code
_entity_poly.pdbx_strand_id
1 'polypeptide(L)'
;MPHGAGDRAFREIDTAAHVDHPQHARVIGPADNGDGTLSLLTTLVEGDAPHAADYDDRTPRGLASPAGEPAFDDPHADLGAVGAPTDRNAEPVVAGRSPALA
;
A
#
# COMPACT_ATOMS: atom_id res chain seq x y z
N MET A 1 17.84 10.34 6.20
CA MET A 1 18.23 10.99 4.94
C MET A 1 17.91 12.48 5.05
N PRO A 2 18.82 13.41 4.71
CA PRO A 2 18.51 14.83 4.77
C PRO A 2 17.63 15.21 3.56
N HIS A 3 16.46 15.78 3.82
CA HIS A 3 15.53 16.25 2.80
C HIS A 3 16.01 17.63 2.30
N GLY A 4 16.46 17.68 1.05
CA GLY A 4 16.81 18.94 0.38
C GLY A 4 15.60 19.84 0.24
N ALA A 5 15.82 21.16 0.29
CA ALA A 5 14.79 22.17 0.20
C ALA A 5 13.92 22.01 -1.06
N GLY A 6 12.61 22.23 -0.87
CA GLY A 6 11.62 22.80 -1.79
C GLY A 6 11.37 22.15 -3.15
N ASP A 7 12.41 21.98 -3.94
CA ASP A 7 12.37 21.91 -5.40
C ASP A 7 12.81 20.54 -5.94
N ARG A 8 13.41 19.67 -5.10
CA ARG A 8 13.79 18.28 -5.46
C ARG A 8 13.68 17.28 -4.29
N ALA A 9 12.66 17.44 -3.44
CA ALA A 9 12.40 16.47 -2.38
C ALA A 9 11.46 15.37 -2.90
N PHE A 10 11.92 14.13 -2.91
CA PHE A 10 11.03 12.97 -3.02
C PHE A 10 10.07 12.99 -1.82
N ARG A 11 8.76 13.03 -2.11
CA ARG A 11 7.69 12.99 -1.11
C ARG A 11 6.92 11.69 -1.34
N GLU A 12 7.08 10.75 -0.40
CA GLU A 12 6.34 9.50 -0.36
C GLU A 12 5.28 9.59 0.72
N ILE A 13 4.09 9.07 0.43
CA ILE A 13 3.03 8.87 1.40
C ILE A 13 2.81 7.37 1.49
N ASP A 14 3.14 6.79 2.63
CA ASP A 14 2.85 5.40 2.94
C ASP A 14 1.72 5.29 3.94
N THR A 15 0.80 4.36 3.71
CA THR A 15 -0.24 4.04 4.71
C THR A 15 0.35 3.18 5.82
N ALA A 16 -0.05 3.42 7.07
CA ALA A 16 0.23 2.52 8.19
C ALA A 16 -0.62 1.24 8.17
N ALA A 17 -0.73 0.59 7.00
CA ALA A 17 -1.52 -0.63 6.80
C ALA A 17 -1.04 -1.78 7.71
N HIS A 18 0.21 -1.73 8.18
CA HIS A 18 0.83 -2.75 9.00
C HIS A 18 0.16 -3.02 10.35
N VAL A 19 -0.74 -2.15 10.82
CA VAL A 19 -1.45 -2.36 12.09
C VAL A 19 -2.47 -3.49 11.95
N ASP A 20 -3.25 -3.47 10.88
CA ASP A 20 -4.32 -4.45 10.63
C ASP A 20 -3.93 -5.47 9.56
N HIS A 21 -3.06 -5.08 8.62
CA HIS A 21 -2.53 -5.93 7.55
C HIS A 21 -0.99 -5.87 7.52
N PRO A 22 -0.28 -6.56 8.45
CA PRO A 22 1.17 -6.47 8.63
C PRO A 22 2.00 -6.80 7.39
N GLN A 23 1.47 -7.67 6.53
CA GLN A 23 2.07 -8.11 5.28
C GLN A 23 1.94 -7.09 4.13
N HIS A 24 1.16 -6.04 4.32
CA HIS A 24 0.86 -5.03 3.30
C HIS A 24 1.48 -3.67 3.63
N ALA A 25 2.00 -3.03 2.58
CA ALA A 25 2.33 -1.61 2.57
C ALA A 25 1.70 -0.99 1.32
N ARG A 26 1.35 0.30 1.38
CA ARG A 26 0.81 1.00 0.21
C ARG A 26 1.52 2.33 0.04
N VAL A 27 2.12 2.47 -1.13
CA VAL A 27 2.77 3.69 -1.59
C VAL A 27 1.75 4.50 -2.37
N ILE A 28 1.57 5.77 -2.00
CA ILE A 28 0.67 6.70 -2.69
C ILE A 28 1.50 7.73 -3.46
N GLY A 29 1.44 7.65 -4.79
CA GLY A 29 2.16 8.52 -5.72
C GLY A 29 1.23 9.52 -6.42
N PRO A 30 1.39 10.83 -6.22
CA PRO A 30 0.64 11.84 -6.97
C PRO A 30 1.24 12.07 -8.38
N ALA A 31 0.38 12.21 -9.39
CA ALA A 31 0.76 12.57 -10.76
C ALA A 31 -0.15 13.69 -11.30
N ASP A 32 0.43 14.78 -11.81
CA ASP A 32 -0.33 15.84 -12.48
C ASP A 32 -0.56 15.45 -13.95
N ASN A 33 -1.84 15.43 -14.36
CA ASN A 33 -2.22 14.97 -15.68
C ASN A 33 -2.15 16.09 -16.74
N GLY A 34 -1.86 17.33 -16.34
CA GLY A 34 -1.75 18.49 -17.24
C GLY A 34 -3.09 19.05 -17.73
N ASP A 35 -4.20 18.36 -17.47
CA ASP A 35 -5.56 18.72 -17.85
C ASP A 35 -6.37 19.37 -16.70
N GLY A 36 -5.71 19.64 -15.56
CA GLY A 36 -6.36 20.14 -14.35
C GLY A 36 -6.86 19.05 -13.42
N THR A 37 -6.44 17.80 -13.62
CA THR A 37 -6.65 16.69 -12.69
C THR A 37 -5.33 16.17 -12.12
N LEU A 38 -5.42 15.55 -10.95
CA LEU A 38 -4.36 14.80 -10.29
C LEU A 38 -4.78 13.33 -10.15
N SER A 39 -3.90 12.42 -10.55
CA SER A 39 -4.03 10.99 -10.29
C SER A 39 -3.32 10.62 -8.99
N LEU A 40 -3.95 9.78 -8.18
CA LEU A 40 -3.36 9.16 -6.99
C LEU A 40 -3.09 7.68 -7.28
N LEU A 41 -1.83 7.32 -7.55
CA LEU A 41 -1.45 5.93 -7.78
C LEU A 41 -1.31 5.22 -6.44
N THR A 42 -2.11 4.19 -6.19
CA THR A 42 -2.21 3.51 -4.88
C THR A 42 -1.57 2.13 -4.90
N THR A 43 -0.27 2.06 -5.21
CA THR A 43 0.44 0.78 -5.37
C THR A 43 0.54 0.01 -4.05
N LEU A 44 -0.06 -1.17 -4.01
CA LEU A 44 0.11 -2.14 -2.93
C LEU A 44 1.42 -2.92 -3.12
N VAL A 45 2.19 -3.01 -2.04
CA VAL A 45 3.36 -3.85 -1.90
C VAL A 45 3.04 -4.92 -0.85
N GLU A 46 3.29 -6.17 -1.18
CA GLU A 46 3.04 -7.32 -0.31
C GLU A 46 4.28 -8.21 -0.23
N GLY A 47 4.52 -8.78 0.95
CA GLY A 47 5.59 -9.75 1.14
C GLY A 47 5.31 -11.05 0.39
N ASP A 48 6.34 -11.63 -0.24
CA ASP A 48 6.26 -12.93 -0.92
C ASP A 48 6.34 -14.11 0.08
N ALA A 49 5.75 -14.00 1.26
CA ALA A 49 5.66 -15.14 2.18
C ALA A 49 4.46 -16.03 1.79
N PRO A 50 4.52 -17.35 2.04
CA PRO A 50 3.35 -18.22 1.94
C PRO A 50 2.18 -17.65 2.74
N HIS A 51 0.98 -17.68 2.16
CA HIS A 51 -0.22 -17.20 2.87
C HIS A 51 -0.62 -18.11 4.05
N ALA A 52 -0.26 -19.39 4.02
CA ALA A 52 -0.45 -20.32 5.12
C ALA A 52 0.88 -20.51 5.86
N ALA A 53 0.87 -20.34 7.18
CA ALA A 53 2.03 -20.60 8.01
C ALA A 53 2.24 -22.11 8.18
N ASP A 54 3.48 -22.56 7.98
CA ASP A 54 3.98 -23.83 8.50
C ASP A 54 4.78 -23.51 9.78
N TYR A 55 4.24 -23.86 10.94
CA TYR A 55 4.85 -23.52 12.22
C TYR A 55 6.15 -24.30 12.51
N ASP A 56 6.47 -25.33 11.73
CA ASP A 56 7.75 -26.02 11.79
C ASP A 56 8.81 -25.41 10.85
N ASP A 57 8.41 -24.56 9.88
CA ASP A 57 9.31 -23.87 8.96
C ASP A 57 9.99 -22.68 9.62
N ARG A 58 11.28 -22.85 9.94
CA ARG A 58 12.13 -21.82 10.57
C ARG A 58 12.96 -21.01 9.58
N THR A 59 12.69 -21.13 8.28
CA THR A 59 13.33 -20.28 7.28
C THR A 59 12.82 -18.83 7.39
N PRO A 60 13.58 -17.82 6.92
CA PRO A 60 13.08 -16.43 6.93
C PRO A 60 11.74 -16.25 6.22
N ARG A 61 11.47 -17.05 5.17
CA ARG A 61 10.20 -17.04 4.45
C ARG A 61 9.08 -17.66 5.29
N GLY A 62 9.32 -18.81 5.93
CA GLY A 62 8.37 -19.44 6.84
C GLY A 62 8.03 -18.58 8.06
N LEU A 63 9.03 -17.92 8.65
CA LEU A 63 8.83 -17.00 9.78
C LEU A 63 8.09 -15.70 9.42
N ALA A 64 8.01 -15.35 8.13
CA ALA A 64 7.26 -14.18 7.67
C ALA A 64 5.77 -14.49 7.41
N SER A 65 5.41 -15.76 7.16
CA SER A 65 4.03 -16.18 6.90
C SER A 65 3.03 -15.84 8.00
N PRO A 66 3.35 -16.00 9.31
CA PRO A 66 2.40 -15.70 10.39
C PRO A 66 1.95 -14.24 10.46
N ALA A 67 2.68 -13.30 9.83
CA ALA A 67 2.30 -11.89 9.78
C ALA A 67 0.93 -11.66 9.12
N GLY A 68 0.47 -12.58 8.27
CA GLY A 68 -0.85 -12.51 7.64
C GLY A 68 -2.01 -13.05 8.48
N GLU A 69 -1.76 -13.79 9.55
CA GLU A 69 -2.82 -14.37 10.39
C GLU A 69 -3.62 -13.31 11.17
N PRO A 70 -2.99 -12.29 11.81
CA PRO A 70 -3.72 -11.22 12.48
C PRO A 70 -4.65 -10.43 11.56
N ALA A 71 -4.35 -10.38 10.26
CA ALA A 71 -5.17 -9.69 9.27
C ALA A 71 -6.57 -10.31 9.08
N PHE A 72 -6.78 -11.53 9.58
CA PHE A 72 -8.08 -12.19 9.57
C PHE A 72 -8.79 -12.12 10.93
N ASP A 73 -8.20 -11.49 11.95
CA ASP A 73 -8.82 -11.26 13.26
C ASP A 73 -9.73 -10.02 13.25
N ASP A 74 -10.64 -9.96 12.28
CA ASP A 74 -11.64 -8.89 12.16
C ASP A 74 -13.06 -9.46 12.32
N PRO A 75 -13.71 -9.27 13.50
CA PRO A 75 -15.07 -9.75 13.73
C PRO A 75 -16.13 -8.99 12.90
N HIS A 76 -15.75 -7.88 12.27
CA HIS A 76 -16.58 -7.08 11.40
C HIS A 76 -16.27 -7.29 9.92
N ALA A 77 -15.42 -8.27 9.58
CA ALA A 77 -15.04 -8.57 8.21
C ALA A 77 -16.26 -8.84 7.33
N ASP A 78 -16.40 -8.05 6.26
CA ASP A 78 -17.37 -8.29 5.19
C ASP A 78 -16.62 -8.74 3.93
N LEU A 79 -16.64 -10.06 3.68
CA LEU A 79 -16.02 -10.63 2.48
C LEU A 79 -16.70 -10.18 1.17
N GLY A 80 -17.90 -9.59 1.23
CA GLY A 80 -18.53 -8.95 0.08
C GLY A 80 -17.92 -7.58 -0.28
N ALA A 81 -17.16 -6.96 0.64
CA ALA A 81 -16.61 -5.62 0.49
C ALA A 81 -15.11 -5.58 0.12
N VAL A 82 -14.45 -6.73 -0.03
CA VAL A 82 -12.98 -6.81 -0.27
C VAL A 82 -12.55 -6.52 -1.71
N GLY A 83 -13.49 -6.46 -2.65
CA GLY A 83 -13.21 -6.27 -4.08
C GLY A 83 -12.58 -7.49 -4.77
N ALA A 84 -12.29 -7.36 -6.07
CA ALA A 84 -11.55 -8.37 -6.83
C ALA A 84 -10.03 -8.23 -6.61
N PRO A 85 -9.22 -9.27 -6.86
CA PRO A 85 -7.76 -9.18 -6.74
C PRO A 85 -7.13 -8.04 -7.58
N THR A 86 -7.75 -7.70 -8.71
CA THR A 86 -7.34 -6.60 -9.60
C THR A 86 -7.64 -5.21 -9.05
N ASP A 87 -8.52 -5.11 -8.05
CA ASP A 87 -8.99 -3.83 -7.51
C ASP A 87 -8.05 -3.27 -6.44
N ARG A 88 -7.04 -4.06 -6.03
CA ARG A 88 -6.09 -3.66 -4.98
C ARG A 88 -5.29 -2.42 -5.35
N ASN A 89 -4.93 -2.28 -6.64
CA ASN A 89 -4.25 -1.10 -7.17
C ASN A 89 -5.26 -0.25 -7.92
N ALA A 90 -5.43 0.99 -7.49
CA ALA A 90 -6.38 1.92 -8.09
C ALA A 90 -5.71 3.26 -8.43
N GLU A 91 -6.34 3.99 -9.34
CA GLU A 91 -6.01 5.36 -9.71
C GLU A 91 -7.23 6.26 -9.52
N PRO A 92 -7.50 6.74 -8.28
CA PRO A 92 -8.45 7.82 -8.09
C PRO A 92 -7.97 9.09 -8.79
N VAL A 93 -8.87 9.71 -9.55
CA VAL A 93 -8.62 10.98 -10.24
C VAL A 93 -9.44 12.07 -9.55
N VAL A 94 -8.79 13.17 -9.18
CA VAL A 94 -9.42 14.31 -8.51
C VAL A 94 -9.12 15.60 -9.26
N ALA A 95 -10.02 16.58 -9.17
CA ALA A 95 -9.75 17.91 -9.71
C ALA A 95 -8.63 18.58 -8.90
N GLY A 96 -7.61 19.11 -9.59
CA GLY A 96 -6.48 19.75 -8.93
C GLY A 96 -5.24 19.86 -9.83
N ARG A 97 -4.32 20.73 -9.43
CA ARG A 97 -2.97 20.83 -10.00
C ARG A 97 -1.97 20.80 -8.87
N SER A 98 -0.83 20.13 -9.06
CA SER A 98 0.25 20.16 -8.08
C SER A 98 1.21 21.30 -8.42
N PRO A 99 1.38 22.32 -7.55
CA PRO A 99 2.34 23.38 -7.79
C PRO A 99 3.81 22.90 -7.74
N ALA A 100 4.05 21.64 -7.36
CA ALA A 100 5.38 21.05 -7.23
C ALA A 100 5.70 20.00 -8.32
N LEU A 101 4.74 19.63 -9.19
CA LEU A 101 4.94 18.67 -10.29
C LEU A 101 4.84 19.31 -11.69
N ALA A 102 4.77 20.65 -11.75
CA ALA A 102 4.72 21.43 -12.99
C ALA A 102 6.10 21.70 -13.60
#